data_AF-A0A1Y1QP42-F1
#
_entry.id   AF-A0A1Y1QP42-F1
#
_cell.length_a   1.000
_cell.length_b   1.000
_cell.length_c   1.000
_cell.angle_alpha   90.00
_cell.angle_beta   90.00
_cell.angle_gamma   90.00
#
_symmetry.space_group_name_H-M   'P 1'
#
loop_
_entity.id
_entity.type
_entity.pdbx_description
1 polymer ?
#
loop_
_entity_poly.entity_id
_entity_poly.type
_entity_poly.pdbx_seq_one_letter_code
_entity_poly.pdbx_strand_id
1 'polypeptide(L)'
;MLNAAGDVLAVGAYAQDSAGVNAGKVYLYSVASGVATQTGTVVAGDAAASDQFGVSVSLNAAGDVLAVGAITQDSAATDAGKVYLYSVAGGVATQTGTVVAGDAAASD
;
A
#
# COMPACT_ATOMS: atom_id res chain seq x y z
N MET A 1 -8.96 2.58 4.15
CA MET A 1 -8.76 2.40 5.60
C MET A 1 -8.63 3.75 6.27
N LEU A 2 -9.49 4.03 7.25
CA LEU A 2 -9.45 5.23 8.07
C LEU A 2 -8.88 4.86 9.46
N ASN A 3 -8.02 5.70 10.05
CA ASN A 3 -7.51 5.46 11.40
C ASN A 3 -8.59 5.70 12.49
N ALA A 4 -8.28 5.42 13.75
CA ALA A 4 -9.25 5.53 14.84
C ALA A 4 -9.66 6.97 15.15
N ALA A 5 -8.77 7.94 14.93
CA ALA A 5 -9.07 9.37 15.10
C ALA A 5 -9.94 9.93 13.95
N GLY A 6 -10.00 9.24 12.82
CA GLY A 6 -10.78 9.66 11.67
C GLY A 6 -10.12 10.75 10.82
N ASP A 7 -8.82 10.99 10.98
CA ASP A 7 -8.07 12.09 10.34
C ASP A 7 -7.03 11.61 9.30
N VAL A 8 -6.69 10.32 9.27
CA VAL A 8 -5.82 9.72 8.25
C VAL A 8 -6.55 8.63 7.49
N LEU A 9 -6.66 8.79 6.17
CA LEU A 9 -7.31 7.84 5.27
C LEU A 9 -6.32 7.35 4.21
N ALA A 10 -6.17 6.03 4.11
CA ALA A 10 -5.42 5.36 3.05
C ALA A 10 -6.38 4.65 2.08
N VAL A 11 -6.22 4.87 0.77
CA VAL A 11 -7.09 4.29 -0.27
C VAL A 11 -6.24 3.57 -1.32
N GLY A 12 -6.49 2.27 -1.49
CA GLY A 12 -5.84 1.46 -2.52
C GLY A 12 -6.44 1.69 -3.90
N ALA A 13 -5.57 1.71 -4.91
CA ALA A 13 -5.91 1.85 -6.32
C ALA A 13 -5.03 0.88 -7.13
N TYR A 14 -5.31 -0.41 -6.95
CA TYR A 14 -4.45 -1.51 -7.40
C TYR A 14 -4.30 -1.65 -8.92
N ALA A 15 -5.24 -1.12 -9.71
CA ALA A 15 -5.18 -1.12 -11.17
C ALA A 15 -4.65 0.21 -11.75
N GLN A 16 -3.93 1.01 -10.94
CA GLN A 16 -3.34 2.26 -11.44
C GLN A 16 -2.09 1.99 -12.28
N ASP A 17 -2.05 2.62 -13.45
CA ASP A 17 -1.02 2.34 -14.46
C ASP A 17 0.22 3.23 -14.39
N SER A 18 0.25 4.18 -13.44
CA SER A 18 1.29 5.23 -13.42
C SER A 18 2.73 4.73 -13.19
N ALA A 19 2.89 3.49 -12.71
CA ALA A 19 4.18 2.85 -12.50
C ALA A 19 4.38 1.59 -13.38
N GLY A 20 3.47 1.34 -14.33
CA GLY A 20 3.37 0.11 -15.10
C GLY A 20 1.92 -0.37 -15.16
N VAL A 21 1.57 -1.17 -16.17
CA VAL A 21 0.19 -1.68 -16.35
C VAL A 21 -0.25 -2.41 -15.09
N ASN A 22 -1.32 -1.97 -14.43
CA ASN A 22 -1.84 -2.50 -13.17
C ASN A 22 -0.78 -2.64 -12.06
N ALA A 23 0.25 -1.80 -12.06
CA ALA A 23 1.29 -1.82 -11.01
C ALA A 23 0.71 -1.39 -9.65
N GLY A 24 -0.30 -0.52 -9.66
CA GLY A 24 -1.05 -0.13 -8.48
C GLY A 24 -0.42 1.02 -7.69
N LYS A 25 -1.18 1.53 -6.73
CA LYS A 25 -0.86 2.72 -5.92
C LYS A 25 -1.74 2.77 -4.67
N VAL A 26 -1.28 3.47 -3.64
CA VAL A 26 -2.11 3.90 -2.50
C VAL A 26 -2.08 5.41 -2.39
N TYR A 27 -3.24 6.01 -2.11
CA TYR A 27 -3.38 7.44 -1.84
C TYR A 27 -3.54 7.67 -0.34
N LEU A 28 -2.85 8.68 0.19
CA LEU A 28 -3.01 9.16 1.55
C LEU A 28 -3.80 10.46 1.56
N TYR A 29 -4.72 10.58 2.50
CA TYR A 29 -5.55 11.75 2.72
C TYR A 29 -5.53 12.16 4.19
N SER A 30 -5.53 13.47 4.43
CA SER A 30 -5.96 14.06 5.69
C SER A 30 -7.47 14.31 5.63
N VAL A 31 -8.19 13.94 6.68
CA VAL A 31 -9.63 14.15 6.81
C VAL A 31 -9.89 15.18 7.89
N ALA A 32 -10.54 16.29 7.52
CA ALA A 32 -10.94 17.34 8.45
C ALA A 32 -12.36 17.78 8.14
N SER A 33 -13.24 17.77 9.15
CA SER A 33 -14.65 18.17 9.02
C SER A 33 -15.40 17.47 7.87
N GLY A 34 -15.09 16.19 7.63
CA GLY A 34 -15.69 15.39 6.55
C GLY A 34 -15.09 15.63 5.16
N VAL A 35 -14.07 16.48 5.04
CA VAL A 35 -13.37 16.74 3.78
C VAL A 35 -12.05 15.98 3.76
N ALA A 36 -11.87 15.11 2.76
CA ALA A 36 -10.61 14.39 2.52
C ALA A 36 -9.73 15.17 1.54
N THR A 37 -8.54 15.57 1.99
CA THR A 37 -7.53 16.25 1.17
C THR A 37 -6.36 15.30 0.95
N GLN A 38 -6.01 15.02 -0.30
CA GLN A 38 -4.89 14.14 -0.61
C GLN A 38 -3.59 14.79 -0.12
N THR A 39 -2.85 14.07 0.73
CA THR A 39 -1.57 14.53 1.30
C THR A 39 -0.38 13.79 0.71
N GLY A 40 -0.60 12.60 0.16
CA GLY A 40 0.48 11.77 -0.33
C GLY A 40 0.04 10.68 -1.30
N THR A 41 1.05 10.04 -1.87
CA THR A 41 0.92 8.88 -2.75
C THR A 41 2.00 7.88 -2.38
N VAL A 42 1.65 6.61 -2.34
CA VAL A 42 2.56 5.49 -2.06
C VAL A 42 2.56 4.56 -3.25
N VAL A 43 3.76 4.21 -3.71
CA VAL A 43 4.01 3.20 -4.73
C VAL A 43 5.07 2.24 -4.20
N ALA A 44 5.05 0.99 -4.66
CA ALA A 44 6.17 0.09 -4.42
C ALA A 44 7.40 0.57 -5.22
N GLY A 45 8.58 0.56 -4.59
CA GLY A 45 9.82 0.98 -5.26
C GLY A 45 10.32 -0.02 -6.30
N ASP A 46 9.90 -1.27 -6.17
CA ASP A 46 10.15 -2.41 -7.05
C ASP A 46 8.90 -2.81 -7.84
N ALA A 47 7.95 -1.88 -8.04
CA ALA A 47 6.71 -2.15 -8.76
C ALA A 47 6.98 -2.60 -10.20
N ALA A 48 6.35 -3.72 -10.58
CA ALA A 48 6.28 -4.24 -11.93
C ALA A 48 4.83 -4.28 -12.44
N ALA A 49 4.68 -4.61 -13.73
CA ALA A 49 3.37 -4.72 -14.34
C ALA A 49 2.59 -5.87 -13.69
N SER A 50 1.32 -5.60 -13.39
CA SER A 50 0.37 -6.53 -12.78
C SER A 50 0.60 -6.88 -11.32
N ASP A 51 1.57 -6.29 -10.59
CA ASP A 51 1.80 -6.52 -9.15
C ASP A 51 0.61 -6.16 -8.26
N GLN A 52 -0.29 -5.29 -8.75
CA GLN A 52 -1.52 -4.89 -8.07
C GLN A 52 -1.29 -4.32 -6.66
N PHE A 53 -0.25 -3.50 -6.49
CA PHE A 53 0.05 -2.83 -5.23
C PHE A 53 -1.15 -1.97 -4.77
N GLY A 54 -1.57 -2.15 -3.52
CA GLY A 54 -2.76 -1.47 -2.99
C GLY A 54 -4.05 -2.28 -3.13
N VAL A 55 -3.98 -3.56 -3.52
CA VAL A 55 -5.14 -4.46 -3.54
C VAL A 55 -5.70 -4.69 -2.13
N SER A 56 -4.81 -4.72 -1.13
CA SER A 56 -5.17 -4.69 0.28
C SER A 56 -4.42 -3.55 0.97
N VAL A 57 -5.12 -2.88 1.87
CA VAL A 57 -4.58 -1.75 2.65
C VAL A 57 -5.03 -1.94 4.09
N SER A 58 -4.10 -1.79 5.03
CA SER A 58 -4.37 -1.76 6.47
C SER A 58 -3.66 -0.57 7.10
N LEU A 59 -4.38 0.18 7.92
CA LEU A 59 -3.83 1.31 8.66
C LEU A 59 -4.11 1.07 10.14
N ASN A 60 -3.10 1.20 10.99
CA ASN A 60 -3.28 1.01 12.42
C ASN A 60 -4.14 2.12 13.06
N ALA A 61 -4.54 1.92 14.31
CA ALA A 61 -5.42 2.86 15.01
C ALA A 61 -4.81 4.27 15.13
N ALA A 62 -3.49 4.37 15.35
CA ALA A 62 -2.78 5.64 15.45
C ALA A 62 -2.64 6.36 14.09
N GLY A 63 -2.73 5.63 12.98
CA GLY A 63 -2.58 6.19 11.63
C GLY A 63 -1.12 6.35 11.19
N ASP A 64 -0.16 5.80 11.93
CA ASP A 64 1.28 5.93 11.69
C ASP A 64 1.95 4.66 11.13
N VAL A 65 1.24 3.53 11.08
CA VAL A 65 1.71 2.29 10.43
C VAL A 65 0.72 1.84 9.37
N LEU A 66 1.22 1.79 8.13
CA LEU A 66 0.48 1.37 6.95
C LEU A 66 1.07 0.07 6.39
N ALA A 67 0.23 -0.93 6.18
CA ALA A 67 0.57 -2.15 5.45
C ALA A 67 -0.18 -2.16 4.11
N VAL A 68 0.53 -2.48 3.02
CA VAL A 68 -0.02 -2.53 1.67
C VAL A 68 0.35 -3.85 1.01
N GLY A 69 -0.65 -4.59 0.52
CA GLY A 69 -0.44 -5.81 -0.25
C GLY A 69 -0.27 -5.54 -1.75
N ALA A 70 0.56 -6.36 -2.38
CA ALA A 70 0.68 -6.54 -3.83
C ALA A 70 0.57 -8.05 -4.06
N ILE A 71 -0.59 -8.52 -4.51
CA ILE A 71 -0.95 -9.95 -4.49
C ILE A 71 -0.16 -10.77 -5.51
N THR A 72 0.27 -10.15 -6.60
CA THR A 72 0.95 -10.77 -7.74
C THR A 72 2.40 -10.29 -7.85
N GLN A 73 2.97 -9.79 -6.76
CA GLN A 73 4.36 -9.40 -6.74
C GLN A 73 5.23 -10.67 -6.78
N ASP A 74 6.16 -10.72 -7.74
CA ASP A 74 7.30 -11.63 -7.77
C ASP A 74 8.24 -11.41 -6.56
N SER A 75 7.91 -12.07 -5.45
CA SER A 75 8.66 -11.96 -4.20
C SER A 75 9.75 -13.04 -4.07
N ALA A 76 9.48 -14.11 -3.32
CA ALA A 76 10.35 -15.29 -3.24
C ALA A 76 10.06 -16.31 -4.34
N ALA A 77 8.89 -16.22 -4.97
CA ALA A 77 8.48 -16.97 -6.15
C ALA A 77 7.60 -16.09 -7.05
N THR A 78 7.36 -16.54 -8.29
CA THR A 78 6.54 -15.81 -9.26
C THR A 78 5.12 -15.62 -8.76
N ASP A 79 4.60 -14.40 -8.83
CA ASP A 79 3.25 -14.03 -8.37
C ASP A 79 2.93 -14.48 -6.93
N ALA A 80 3.93 -14.66 -6.05
CA ALA A 80 3.71 -15.19 -4.70
C ALA A 80 3.22 -14.14 -3.68
N GLY A 81 3.10 -12.90 -4.13
CA GLY A 81 2.64 -11.78 -3.34
C GLY A 81 3.67 -11.23 -2.36
N LYS A 82 3.44 -9.99 -1.92
CA LYS A 82 4.30 -9.27 -0.97
C LYS A 82 3.49 -8.25 -0.21
N VAL A 83 3.87 -8.01 1.05
CA VAL A 83 3.34 -6.89 1.84
C VAL A 83 4.46 -5.88 2.09
N TYR A 84 4.12 -4.61 1.94
CA TYR A 84 5.00 -3.48 2.17
C TYR A 84 4.55 -2.75 3.44
N LEU A 85 5.49 -2.47 4.33
CA LEU A 85 5.25 -1.74 5.57
C LEU A 85 5.79 -0.31 5.44
N TYR A 86 5.00 0.66 5.88
CA TYR A 86 5.35 2.07 5.86
C TYR A 86 5.07 2.72 7.21
N SER A 87 5.95 3.64 7.62
CA SER A 87 5.65 4.64 8.64
C SER A 87 4.99 5.86 7.99
N VAL A 88 3.90 6.34 8.54
CA VAL A 88 3.16 7.53 8.04
C VAL A 88 3.34 8.68 9.03
N ALA A 89 3.89 9.79 8.55
CA ALA A 89 4.06 11.01 9.34
C ALA A 89 3.80 12.24 8.46
N GLY A 90 2.93 13.15 8.90
CA GLY A 90 2.63 14.39 8.19
C GLY A 90 2.14 14.19 6.74
N GLY A 91 1.45 13.08 6.46
CA GLY A 91 0.98 12.74 5.10
C GLY A 91 2.05 12.09 4.20
N VAL A 92 3.26 11.87 4.70
CA VAL A 92 4.33 11.19 3.98
C VAL A 92 4.44 9.76 4.49
N ALA A 93 4.43 8.79 3.56
CA ALA A 93 4.74 7.41 3.86
C ALA A 93 6.22 7.13 3.54
N THR A 94 6.94 6.54 4.50
CA THR A 94 8.31 6.06 4.31
C THR A 94 8.31 4.54 4.48
N GLN A 95 8.81 3.80 3.50
CA GLN A 95 8.87 2.34 3.59
C GLN A 95 9.82 1.93 4.71
N THR A 96 9.36 1.09 5.62
CA THR A 96 10.14 0.57 6.75
C THR A 96 10.52 -0.89 6.59
N GLY A 97 9.83 -1.63 5.70
CA GLY A 97 10.17 -3.02 5.40
C GLY A 97 9.19 -3.70 4.47
N THR A 98 9.37 -5.00 4.34
CA THR A 98 8.51 -5.89 3.55
C THR A 98 8.31 -7.21 4.26
N VAL A 99 7.18 -7.87 4.02
CA VAL A 99 6.87 -9.22 4.50
C VAL A 99 6.58 -10.09 3.28
N VAL A 100 7.17 -11.29 3.27
CA VAL A 100 6.97 -12.34 2.26
C VAL A 100 6.66 -13.65 2.99
N ALA A 101 5.89 -14.53 2.36
CA ALA A 101 5.63 -15.85 2.91
C ALA A 101 6.92 -16.69 2.91
N GLY A 102 7.18 -17.40 4.01
CA GLY A 102 8.37 -18.26 4.12
C GLY A 102 8.27 -19.54 3.28
N ASP A 103 7.06 -19.92 2.91
CA ASP A 103 6.67 -21.07 2.10
C ASP A 103 6.13 -20.67 0.73
N ALA A 104 6.36 -19.42 0.31
CA ALA A 104 5.93 -18.86 -0.96
C ALA A 104 6.19 -19.82 -2.15
N ALA A 105 5.12 -20.18 -2.85
CA ALA A 105 5.15 -20.91 -4.10
C ALA A 105 4.66 -20.03 -5.27
N ALA A 106 4.89 -20.51 -6.49
CA ALA A 106 4.45 -19.77 -7.67
C ALA A 106 2.92 -19.70 -7.73
N SER A 107 2.39 -18.49 -7.90
CA SER A 107 0.96 -18.19 -8.03
C SER A 107 0.10 -18.45 -6.78
N ASP A 108 0.68 -18.32 -5.58
CA ASP A 108 -0.03 -18.35 -4.30
C ASP A 108 -0.97 -17.14 -4.08
#